data_AF-A0AAU9X3R5-F1
#
_entry.id   AF-A0AAU9X3R5-F1
#
_cell.length_a   1.000
_cell.length_b   1.000
_cell.length_c   1.000
_cell.angle_alpha   90.00
_cell.angle_beta   90.00
_cell.angle_gamma   90.00
#
_symmetry.space_group_name_H-M   'P 1'
#
loop_
_entity.id
_entity.type
_entity.pdbx_description
1 polymer ?
#
loop_
_entity_poly.entity_id
_entity_poly.type
_entity_poly.pdbx_seq_one_letter_code
_entity_poly.pdbx_strand_id
1 'polypeptide(L)'
;MTLFSISSLLSYFEDEKKSIAKGENHVKSDHIECFMYNQGILRGKVHASMRSKVYEVTIYVDSNLNIKSTECECPKGAFKCSHAAAVFIYAIHHVSRMDIECRWNKPKKPTCPAVRDVTEMFPPPKQYCALSREPTQADRSSIYRSLCKYGKFTGLWWILSPEPEPVTTIQEIAKLTVGQRENPAWSMLRKGRLTASNFGPVLAAKRVSQSLLKRLMGEYDLSGVKAITWEVNNEKEAVNAFEMSNCLKVEPTGIWFEESGILGATPDGLVDQKGILEVKCPYTFRNSTIEE
;
A
#
# COMPACT_ATOMS: atom_id res chain seq x y z
N MET A 1 8.88 5.44 -2.81
CA MET A 1 10.32 5.75 -2.86
C MET A 1 10.53 7.10 -2.18
N THR A 2 11.30 7.12 -1.09
CA THR A 2 11.66 8.35 -0.36
C THR A 2 12.51 9.25 -1.26
N LEU A 3 12.31 10.57 -1.19
CA LEU A 3 13.04 11.51 -2.03
C LEU A 3 14.50 11.63 -1.60
N PHE A 4 14.71 11.69 -0.28
CA PHE A 4 16.00 11.85 0.36
C PHE A 4 16.59 10.49 0.76
N SER A 5 17.93 10.40 0.69
CA SER A 5 18.67 9.18 0.99
C SER A 5 19.35 9.26 2.36
N ILE A 6 19.23 8.18 3.15
CA ILE A 6 19.99 7.98 4.39
C ILE A 6 21.50 8.09 4.13
N SER A 7 21.97 7.70 2.94
CA SER A 7 23.38 7.82 2.56
C SER A 7 23.89 9.25 2.62
N SER A 8 23.06 10.24 2.23
CA SER A 8 23.45 11.65 2.28
C SER A 8 23.55 12.17 3.72
N LEU A 9 22.65 11.71 4.60
CA LEU A 9 22.70 12.05 6.01
C LEU A 9 23.98 11.51 6.64
N LEU A 10 24.30 10.24 6.39
CA LEU A 10 25.49 9.59 6.95
C LEU A 10 26.78 10.23 6.45
N SER A 11 26.86 10.60 5.17
CA SER A 11 28.05 11.28 4.63
C SER A 11 28.22 12.68 5.20
N TYR A 12 27.13 13.44 5.38
CA TYR A 12 27.23 14.80 5.93
C TYR A 12 27.57 14.79 7.43
N PHE A 13 27.03 13.85 8.20
CA PHE A 13 27.24 13.73 9.65
C PHE A 13 28.34 12.72 10.03
N GLU A 14 29.25 12.38 9.12
CA GLU A 14 30.29 11.37 9.35
C GLU A 14 31.10 11.62 10.63
N ASP A 15 31.47 12.88 10.88
CA ASP A 15 32.23 13.32 12.05
C ASP A 15 31.42 13.42 13.34
N GLU A 16 30.07 13.44 13.27
CA GLU A 16 29.19 13.70 14.42
C GLU A 16 28.00 12.72 14.44
N LYS A 17 28.30 11.41 14.40
CA LYS A 17 27.28 10.33 14.43
C LYS A 17 26.36 10.40 15.65
N LYS A 18 26.83 10.97 16.77
CA LYS A 18 26.03 11.18 17.99
C LYS A 18 24.85 12.13 17.74
N SER A 19 24.98 13.10 16.84
CA SER A 19 23.88 14.00 16.47
C SER A 19 22.78 13.28 15.72
N ILE A 20 23.10 12.25 14.93
CA ILE A 20 22.12 11.43 14.21
C ILE A 20 21.24 10.67 15.21
N ALA A 21 21.86 9.93 16.14
CA ALA A 21 21.12 9.17 17.15
C ALA A 21 20.21 10.06 18.02
N LYS A 22 20.70 11.26 18.39
CA LYS A 22 19.88 12.24 19.10
C LYS A 22 18.77 12.82 18.21
N GLY A 23 19.05 13.06 16.93
CA GLY A 23 18.06 13.51 15.95
C GLY A 23 16.93 12.50 15.76
N GLU A 24 17.23 11.21 15.68
CA GLU A 24 16.22 10.15 15.67
C GLU A 24 15.33 10.19 16.92
N ASN A 25 15.90 10.46 18.09
CA ASN A 25 15.12 10.58 19.32
C ASN A 25 14.15 11.77 19.26
N HIS A 26 14.55 12.92 18.68
CA HIS A 26 13.62 14.03 18.46
C HIS A 26 12.45 13.63 17.54
N VAL A 27 12.70 12.85 16.49
CA VAL A 27 11.65 12.34 15.61
C VAL A 27 10.73 11.36 16.34
N LYS A 28 11.29 10.41 17.11
CA LYS A 28 10.53 9.41 17.88
C LYS A 28 9.70 10.02 19.00
N SER A 29 10.17 11.11 19.60
CA SER A 29 9.47 11.86 20.66
C SER A 29 8.50 12.92 20.11
N ASP A 30 8.26 12.95 18.80
CA ASP A 30 7.35 13.91 18.14
C ASP A 30 7.69 15.39 18.44
N HIS A 31 8.99 15.69 18.50
CA HIS A 31 9.49 17.04 18.81
C HIS A 31 9.55 17.97 17.59
N ILE A 32 9.00 17.56 16.44
CA ILE A 32 9.01 18.37 15.21
C ILE A 32 7.64 19.02 15.07
N GLU A 33 7.57 20.31 15.41
CA GLU A 33 6.33 21.08 15.41
C GLU A 33 5.86 21.43 14.00
N CYS A 34 6.81 21.76 13.12
CA CYS A 34 6.54 22.18 11.76
C CYS A 34 7.66 21.71 10.83
N PHE A 35 7.28 21.38 9.59
CA PHE A 35 8.19 20.98 8.54
C PHE A 35 7.70 21.49 7.18
N MET A 36 8.60 22.03 6.38
CA MET A 36 8.33 22.51 5.02
C MET A 36 9.51 22.18 4.11
N TYR A 37 9.21 21.79 2.87
CA TYR A 37 10.20 21.62 1.81
C TYR A 37 9.83 22.50 0.63
N ASN A 38 10.77 23.34 0.16
CA ASN A 38 10.59 24.15 -1.04
C ASN A 38 11.91 24.33 -1.79
N GLN A 39 11.93 24.02 -3.10
CA GLN A 39 13.04 24.33 -4.02
C GLN A 39 14.45 23.99 -3.50
N GLY A 40 14.63 22.84 -2.83
CA GLY A 40 15.94 22.43 -2.31
C GLY A 40 16.29 23.01 -0.94
N ILE A 41 15.32 23.59 -0.23
CA ILE A 41 15.45 24.07 1.15
C ILE A 41 14.44 23.32 2.02
N LEU A 42 14.94 22.68 3.07
CA LEU A 42 14.13 22.07 4.12
C LEU A 42 14.11 23.02 5.32
N ARG A 43 12.93 23.39 5.80
CA ARG A 43 12.76 24.17 7.02
C ARG A 43 11.97 23.36 8.03
N GLY A 44 12.36 23.44 9.29
CA GLY A 44 11.62 22.79 10.37
C GLY A 44 11.79 23.50 11.69
N LYS A 45 10.79 23.33 12.56
CA LYS A 45 10.80 23.80 13.95
C LYS A 45 10.90 22.60 14.87
N VAL A 46 11.95 22.55 15.70
CA VAL A 46 12.24 21.39 16.56
C VAL A 46 12.32 21.81 18.02
N HIS A 47 11.58 21.13 18.89
CA HIS A 47 11.63 21.32 20.34
C HIS A 47 12.97 20.85 20.92
N ALA A 48 13.50 21.64 21.86
CA ALA A 48 14.60 21.23 22.72
C ALA A 48 14.15 20.09 23.65
N SER A 49 14.99 19.09 23.87
CA SER A 49 14.62 17.87 24.63
C SER A 49 14.15 18.10 26.07
N MET A 50 14.47 19.24 26.69
CA MET A 50 14.18 19.50 28.12
C MET A 50 13.69 20.93 28.40
N ARG A 51 13.38 21.73 27.38
CA ARG A 51 12.98 23.14 27.55
C ARG A 51 11.80 23.42 26.64
N SER A 52 10.90 24.32 27.03
CA SER A 52 9.81 24.83 26.16
C SER A 52 10.34 25.79 25.06
N LYS A 53 11.57 25.56 24.58
CA LYS A 53 12.20 26.34 23.52
C LYS A 53 12.16 25.53 22.24
N VAL A 54 11.75 26.18 21.16
CA VAL A 54 11.74 25.64 19.80
C VAL A 54 12.88 26.31 19.04
N TYR A 55 13.61 25.53 18.24
CA TYR A 55 14.66 26.03 17.37
C TYR A 55 14.21 25.95 15.92
N GLU A 56 14.42 27.04 15.18
CA GLU A 56 14.27 27.02 13.74
C GLU A 56 15.51 26.41 13.09
N VAL A 57 15.28 25.52 12.12
CA VAL A 57 16.29 24.75 11.43
C VAL A 57 16.06 24.90 9.93
N THR A 58 17.11 25.25 9.20
CA THR A 58 17.12 25.29 7.73
C THR A 58 18.23 24.40 7.20
N ILE A 59 17.92 23.56 6.21
CA ILE A 59 18.87 22.66 5.56
C ILE A 59 18.83 22.93 4.07
N TYR A 60 19.99 23.20 3.49
CA TYR A 60 20.15 23.43 2.06
C TYR A 60 20.64 22.14 1.41
N VAL A 61 19.92 21.67 0.38
CA VAL A 61 20.27 20.48 -0.39
C VAL A 61 20.68 20.84 -1.82
N ASP A 62 21.51 20.01 -2.44
CA ASP A 62 21.94 20.17 -3.83
C ASP A 62 20.92 19.59 -4.84
N SER A 63 21.25 19.65 -6.14
CA SER A 63 20.41 19.09 -7.22
C SER A 63 20.26 17.57 -7.15
N ASN A 64 21.15 16.89 -6.46
CA ASN A 64 21.14 15.45 -6.21
C ASN A 64 20.50 15.11 -4.85
N LEU A 65 19.92 16.11 -4.17
CA LEU A 65 19.28 16.01 -2.86
C LEU A 65 20.24 15.63 -1.72
N ASN A 66 21.53 15.94 -1.88
CA ASN A 66 22.52 15.82 -0.82
C ASN A 66 22.60 17.08 0.02
N ILE A 67 22.85 16.93 1.33
CA ILE A 67 23.02 18.05 2.26
C ILE A 67 24.28 18.85 1.90
N LYS A 68 24.12 20.15 1.64
CA LYS A 68 25.22 21.11 1.47
C LYS A 68 25.57 21.80 2.79
N SER A 69 24.57 22.33 3.46
CA SER A 69 24.74 23.07 4.72
C SER A 69 23.50 23.02 5.59
N THR A 70 23.68 23.23 6.89
CA THR A 70 22.61 23.28 7.89
C THR A 70 22.77 24.53 8.74
N GLU A 71 21.67 25.25 8.97
CA GLU A 71 21.57 26.39 9.87
C GLU A 71 20.55 26.07 10.96
N CYS A 72 20.88 26.37 12.21
CA CYS A 72 20.00 26.13 13.34
C CYS A 72 20.29 27.16 14.44
N GLU A 73 19.26 27.64 15.12
CA GLU A 73 19.39 28.64 16.19
C GLU A 73 19.91 28.08 17.52
N CYS A 74 20.23 26.78 17.58
CA CYS A 74 20.77 26.17 18.79
C CYS A 74 22.27 26.51 18.97
N PRO A 75 22.83 26.37 20.20
CA PRO A 75 24.25 26.65 20.43
C PRO A 75 25.22 25.83 19.57
N LYS A 76 24.79 24.63 19.14
CA LYS A 76 25.52 23.76 18.22
C LYS A 76 25.17 23.98 16.74
N GLY A 77 24.38 24.99 16.40
CA GLY A 77 23.84 25.19 15.06
C GLY A 77 24.89 25.31 13.97
N ALA A 78 26.07 25.86 14.32
CA ALA A 78 27.23 25.96 13.44
C ALA A 78 27.99 24.63 13.23
N PHE A 79 27.71 23.60 14.05
CA PHE A 79 28.44 22.32 14.08
C PHE A 79 27.48 21.13 14.10
N LYS A 80 26.76 20.90 12.98
CA LYS A 80 25.99 19.66 12.70
C LYS A 80 25.16 19.17 13.90
N CYS A 81 24.16 19.96 14.29
CA CYS A 81 23.35 19.69 15.48
C CYS A 81 22.34 18.54 15.30
N SER A 82 21.83 18.00 16.42
CA SER A 82 20.79 16.97 16.42
C SER A 82 19.45 17.44 15.84
N HIS A 83 19.13 18.74 15.92
CA HIS A 83 17.90 19.29 15.33
C HIS A 83 17.95 19.24 13.79
N ALA A 84 19.11 19.56 13.19
CA ALA A 84 19.31 19.42 11.74
C ALA A 84 19.20 17.96 11.29
N ALA A 85 19.79 17.03 12.05
CA ALA A 85 19.61 15.60 11.79
C ALA A 85 18.12 15.20 11.88
N ALA A 86 17.39 15.69 12.90
CA ALA A 86 15.97 15.39 13.09
C ALA A 86 15.11 15.84 11.90
N VAL A 87 15.29 17.08 11.43
CA VAL A 87 14.55 17.62 10.28
C VAL A 87 14.82 16.82 9.00
N PHE A 88 16.08 16.44 8.76
CA PHE A 88 16.41 15.65 7.56
C PHE A 88 15.88 14.22 7.64
N ILE A 89 15.97 13.57 8.80
CA ILE A 89 15.38 12.24 9.03
C ILE A 89 13.87 12.30 8.82
N TYR A 90 13.21 13.32 9.35
CA TYR A 90 11.78 13.54 9.13
C TYR A 90 11.45 13.71 7.65
N ALA A 91 12.28 14.45 6.91
CA ALA A 91 12.12 14.64 5.46
C ALA A 91 12.24 13.32 4.68
N ILE A 92 13.15 12.42 5.06
CA ILE A 92 13.29 11.08 4.44
C ILE A 92 11.96 10.32 4.52
N HIS A 93 11.25 10.42 5.64
CA HIS A 93 10.00 9.69 5.86
C HIS A 93 8.76 10.39 5.31
N HIS A 94 8.74 11.73 5.27
CA HIS A 94 7.53 12.52 4.99
C HIS A 94 7.55 13.28 3.67
N VAL A 95 8.69 13.40 2.99
CA VAL A 95 8.75 13.99 1.64
C VAL A 95 8.73 12.89 0.59
N SER A 96 7.62 12.84 -0.14
CA SER A 96 7.41 11.93 -1.25
C SER A 96 7.91 12.53 -2.57
N ARG A 97 8.07 11.69 -3.60
CA ARG A 97 8.35 12.15 -4.98
C ARG A 97 7.24 13.03 -5.57
N MET A 98 6.05 13.10 -4.95
CA MET A 98 4.95 13.95 -5.41
C MET A 98 5.03 15.38 -4.86
N ASP A 99 5.86 15.64 -3.85
CA ASP A 99 6.01 16.96 -3.21
C ASP A 99 7.02 17.87 -3.94
N ILE A 100 7.59 17.41 -5.05
CA ILE A 100 8.33 18.29 -5.96
C ILE A 100 7.30 19.11 -6.72
N GLU A 101 7.29 20.41 -6.47
CA GLU A 101 6.49 21.35 -7.25
C GLU A 101 6.74 21.11 -8.75
N CYS A 102 5.68 20.71 -9.43
CA CYS A 102 5.65 20.42 -10.85
C CYS A 102 6.34 21.57 -11.62
N ARG A 103 7.41 21.27 -12.38
CA ARG A 103 8.21 22.25 -13.16
C ARG A 103 7.43 23.04 -14.24
N TRP A 104 6.12 22.88 -14.30
CA TRP A 104 5.20 23.59 -15.20
C TRP A 104 5.05 25.09 -14.88
N ASN A 105 5.41 25.53 -13.66
CA ASN A 105 5.26 26.93 -13.24
C ASN A 105 6.45 27.86 -13.55
N LYS A 106 7.42 27.45 -14.38
CA LYS A 106 8.43 28.41 -14.89
C LYS A 106 7.72 29.40 -15.83
N PRO A 107 7.70 30.71 -15.54
CA PRO A 107 7.09 31.68 -16.44
C PRO A 107 7.84 31.66 -17.78
N LYS A 108 7.12 31.37 -18.86
CA LYS A 108 7.65 31.52 -20.22
C LYS A 108 7.84 33.00 -20.50
N LYS A 109 8.99 33.37 -21.09
CA LYS A 109 9.21 34.74 -21.62
C LYS A 109 8.09 35.08 -22.62
N PRO A 110 7.57 36.32 -22.62
CA PRO A 110 6.50 36.70 -23.53
C PRO A 110 7.09 36.93 -24.92
N THR A 111 7.08 35.90 -25.75
CA THR A 111 6.95 36.09 -27.18
C THR A 111 5.48 35.79 -27.48
N CYS A 112 4.75 36.76 -28.06
CA CYS A 112 3.46 36.46 -28.66
C CYS A 112 3.73 35.86 -30.03
N PRO A 113 3.53 34.55 -30.28
CA PRO A 113 3.32 34.09 -31.63
C PRO A 113 1.85 34.38 -31.98
N ALA A 114 1.58 34.74 -33.24
CA ALA A 114 0.23 34.80 -33.77
C ALA A 114 -0.56 33.55 -33.35
N VAL A 115 -1.84 33.72 -32.99
CA VAL A 115 -2.73 32.63 -32.62
C VAL A 115 -2.77 31.64 -33.78
N ARG A 116 -2.19 30.45 -33.57
CA ARG A 116 -2.26 29.33 -34.51
C ARG A 116 -3.30 28.35 -34.01
N ASP A 117 -3.98 27.73 -34.94
CA ASP A 117 -5.01 26.76 -34.62
C ASP A 117 -4.40 25.53 -33.92
N VAL A 118 -5.15 24.89 -33.02
CA VAL A 118 -4.65 23.75 -32.21
C VAL A 118 -4.17 22.61 -33.11
N THR A 119 -4.81 22.45 -34.26
CA THR A 119 -4.50 21.45 -35.29
C THR A 119 -3.19 21.74 -36.03
N GLU A 120 -2.76 23.00 -36.12
CA GLU A 120 -1.45 23.36 -36.70
C GLU A 120 -0.31 23.18 -35.69
N MET A 121 -0.59 23.42 -34.41
CA MET A 121 0.38 23.27 -33.33
C MET A 121 0.63 21.80 -32.96
N PHE A 122 -0.42 20.98 -33.09
CA PHE A 122 -0.40 19.54 -32.84
C PHE A 122 -0.94 18.83 -34.08
N PRO A 123 -0.12 18.69 -35.15
CA PRO A 123 -0.52 17.85 -36.27
C PRO A 123 -0.83 16.44 -35.72
N PRO A 124 -1.83 15.73 -36.28
CA PRO A 124 -2.16 14.40 -35.85
C PRO A 124 -0.86 13.57 -35.81
N PRO A 125 -0.61 12.82 -34.72
CA PRO A 125 0.64 12.12 -34.55
C PRO A 125 0.90 11.31 -35.80
N LYS A 126 2.09 11.50 -36.41
CA LYS A 126 2.55 10.60 -37.48
C LYS A 126 2.27 9.19 -37.00
N GLN A 127 1.56 8.41 -37.79
CA GLN A 127 1.23 7.04 -37.47
C GLN A 127 2.54 6.25 -37.43
N TYR A 128 3.23 6.32 -36.30
CA TYR A 128 4.52 5.71 -36.10
C TYR A 128 4.25 4.28 -35.68
N CYS A 129 4.36 3.38 -36.65
CA CYS A 129 4.46 1.97 -36.38
C CYS A 129 5.93 1.58 -36.51
N ALA A 130 6.54 1.12 -35.42
CA ALA A 130 7.94 0.68 -35.42
C ALA A 130 8.18 -0.53 -36.34
N LEU A 131 7.11 -1.24 -36.71
CA LEU A 131 7.12 -2.37 -37.63
C LEU A 131 6.11 -2.11 -38.75
N SER A 132 6.46 -2.47 -39.98
CA SER A 132 5.55 -2.45 -41.13
C SER A 132 4.47 -3.55 -41.09
N ARG A 133 4.53 -4.43 -40.09
CA ARG A 133 3.64 -5.57 -39.87
C ARG A 133 3.22 -5.65 -38.41
N GLU A 134 2.09 -6.31 -38.16
CA GLU A 134 1.64 -6.69 -36.83
C GLU A 134 2.72 -7.53 -36.10
N PRO A 135 3.00 -7.27 -34.81
CA PRO A 135 3.92 -8.08 -34.02
C PRO A 135 3.40 -9.51 -33.86
N THR A 136 4.25 -10.51 -34.13
CA THR A 136 3.92 -11.93 -33.94
C THR A 136 4.26 -12.39 -32.52
N GLN A 137 3.73 -13.55 -32.12
CA GLN A 137 4.06 -14.14 -30.82
C GLN A 137 5.54 -14.50 -30.68
N ALA A 138 6.20 -14.84 -31.78
CA ALA A 138 7.63 -15.10 -31.82
C ALA A 138 8.46 -13.84 -31.53
N ASP A 139 8.05 -12.69 -32.08
CA ASP A 139 8.69 -11.39 -31.82
C ASP A 139 8.62 -11.02 -30.34
N ARG A 140 7.42 -11.15 -29.73
CA ARG A 140 7.18 -10.91 -28.30
C ARG A 140 8.06 -11.82 -27.43
N SER A 141 8.12 -13.10 -27.77
CA SER A 141 8.91 -14.11 -27.03
C SER A 141 10.41 -13.86 -27.11
N SER A 142 10.91 -13.40 -28.27
CA SER A 142 12.32 -13.06 -28.46
C SER A 142 12.73 -11.84 -27.64
N ILE A 143 11.90 -10.80 -27.65
CA ILE A 143 12.11 -9.59 -26.84
C ILE A 143 12.10 -9.94 -25.35
N TYR A 144 11.13 -10.74 -24.89
CA TYR A 144 11.04 -11.18 -23.50
C TYR A 144 12.30 -11.92 -23.05
N ARG A 145 12.80 -12.87 -23.84
CA ARG A 145 14.06 -13.60 -23.54
C ARG A 145 15.26 -12.67 -23.47
N SER A 146 15.31 -11.64 -24.32
CA SER A 146 16.38 -10.64 -24.29
C SER A 146 16.31 -9.82 -23.00
N LEU A 147 15.12 -9.32 -22.64
CA LEU A 147 14.90 -8.50 -21.45
C LEU A 147 15.21 -9.26 -20.14
N CYS A 148 14.86 -10.54 -20.06
CA CYS A 148 15.19 -11.39 -18.89
C CYS A 148 16.69 -11.49 -18.60
N LYS A 149 17.57 -11.28 -19.60
CA LYS A 149 19.02 -11.29 -19.40
C LYS A 149 19.53 -10.03 -18.69
N TYR A 150 18.78 -8.92 -18.73
CA TYR A 150 19.17 -7.64 -18.12
C TYR A 150 18.79 -7.54 -16.63
N GLY A 151 18.25 -8.60 -16.03
CA GLY A 151 17.91 -8.66 -14.60
C GLY A 151 16.55 -8.03 -14.25
N LYS A 152 16.23 -7.96 -12.95
CA LYS A 152 14.96 -7.42 -12.44
C LYS A 152 14.97 -5.89 -12.51
N PHE A 153 14.66 -5.31 -13.67
CA PHE A 153 14.56 -3.87 -13.81
C PHE A 153 13.09 -3.41 -13.93
N THR A 154 12.75 -2.45 -13.08
CA THR A 154 11.53 -1.61 -13.05
C THR A 154 10.24 -2.25 -12.54
N GLY A 155 9.49 -1.46 -11.75
CA GLY A 155 8.13 -1.75 -11.32
C GLY A 155 7.11 -1.57 -12.44
N LEU A 156 7.38 -2.15 -13.62
CA LEU A 156 6.42 -2.41 -14.71
C LEU A 156 6.61 -3.83 -15.26
N TRP A 157 7.40 -4.66 -14.57
CA TRP A 157 7.71 -6.05 -14.93
C TRP A 157 6.46 -6.90 -15.22
N TRP A 158 5.34 -6.59 -14.56
CA TRP A 158 4.05 -7.26 -14.79
C TRP A 158 3.49 -7.03 -16.20
N ILE A 159 3.79 -5.89 -16.86
CA ILE A 159 3.35 -5.60 -18.25
C ILE A 159 4.02 -6.54 -19.25
N LEU A 160 5.25 -6.95 -18.94
CA LEU A 160 6.05 -7.84 -19.78
C LEU A 160 5.93 -9.30 -19.40
N SER A 161 5.34 -9.59 -18.23
CA SER A 161 5.07 -10.96 -17.83
C SER A 161 4.06 -11.55 -18.82
N PRO A 162 4.22 -12.81 -19.25
CA PRO A 162 3.19 -13.48 -20.03
C PRO A 162 1.86 -13.32 -19.29
N GLU A 163 0.81 -12.99 -20.04
CA GLU A 163 -0.55 -12.94 -19.51
C GLU A 163 -0.78 -14.26 -18.77
N PRO A 164 -1.19 -14.22 -17.49
CA PRO A 164 -1.41 -15.46 -16.75
C PRO A 164 -2.36 -16.32 -17.58
N GLU A 165 -2.02 -17.60 -17.74
CA GLU A 165 -2.93 -18.59 -18.32
C GLU A 165 -4.32 -18.33 -17.75
N PRO A 166 -5.38 -18.31 -18.59
CA PRO A 166 -6.71 -17.93 -18.17
C PRO A 166 -7.03 -18.66 -16.88
N VAL A 167 -7.28 -17.84 -15.87
CA VAL A 167 -7.61 -18.16 -14.48
C VAL A 167 -8.19 -19.57 -14.40
N THR A 168 -7.55 -20.45 -13.63
CA THR A 168 -8.18 -21.67 -13.09
C THR A 168 -9.60 -21.26 -12.71
N THR A 169 -10.62 -21.83 -13.36
CA THR A 169 -11.99 -21.32 -13.34
C THR A 169 -12.38 -20.95 -11.90
N ILE A 170 -13.15 -19.90 -11.63
CA ILE A 170 -13.51 -19.48 -10.25
C ILE A 170 -13.97 -20.69 -9.40
N GLN A 171 -14.64 -21.65 -10.04
CA GLN A 171 -15.04 -22.94 -9.47
C GLN A 171 -13.87 -23.84 -9.03
N GLU A 172 -12.78 -23.90 -9.79
CA GLU A 172 -11.55 -24.62 -9.44
C GLU A 172 -10.85 -23.96 -8.26
N ILE A 173 -10.79 -22.63 -8.22
CA ILE A 173 -10.27 -21.90 -7.06
C ILE A 173 -11.10 -22.23 -5.81
N ALA A 174 -12.43 -22.19 -5.93
CA ALA A 174 -13.32 -22.54 -4.83
C ALA A 174 -13.07 -23.98 -4.36
N LYS A 175 -12.92 -24.95 -5.28
CA LYS A 175 -12.60 -26.35 -4.95
C LYS A 175 -11.23 -26.53 -4.29
N LEU A 176 -10.21 -25.84 -4.77
CA LEU A 176 -8.84 -25.92 -4.24
C LEU A 176 -8.69 -25.26 -2.85
N THR A 177 -9.63 -24.38 -2.49
CA THR A 177 -9.60 -23.59 -1.26
C THR A 177 -10.64 -24.03 -0.22
N VAL A 178 -11.27 -25.19 -0.42
CA VAL A 178 -12.15 -25.82 0.58
C VAL A 178 -11.39 -26.06 1.89
N GLY A 179 -12.08 -25.95 3.03
CA GLY A 179 -11.50 -26.07 4.38
C GLY A 179 -11.14 -24.72 5.02
N GLN A 180 -11.36 -23.62 4.29
CA GLN A 180 -11.25 -22.24 4.78
C GLN A 180 -9.97 -21.99 5.60
N ARG A 181 -10.08 -21.76 6.92
CA ARG A 181 -8.97 -21.47 7.83
C ARG A 181 -7.91 -22.58 7.89
N GLU A 182 -8.30 -23.83 7.64
CA GLU A 182 -7.42 -24.99 7.70
C GLU A 182 -6.64 -25.16 6.38
N ASN A 183 -7.08 -24.46 5.33
CA ASN A 183 -6.45 -24.46 4.03
C ASN A 183 -5.55 -23.21 3.86
N PRO A 184 -4.21 -23.37 3.81
CA PRO A 184 -3.31 -22.22 3.66
C PRO A 184 -3.48 -21.49 2.32
N ALA A 185 -3.92 -22.16 1.25
CA ALA A 185 -4.18 -21.53 -0.04
C ALA A 185 -5.37 -20.55 0.04
N TRP A 186 -6.41 -20.89 0.82
CA TRP A 186 -7.52 -19.99 1.10
C TRP A 186 -7.06 -18.72 1.81
N SER A 187 -6.22 -18.86 2.84
CA SER A 187 -5.67 -17.72 3.58
C SER A 187 -4.82 -16.83 2.66
N MET A 188 -3.93 -17.43 1.87
CA MET A 188 -3.07 -16.72 0.92
C MET A 188 -3.89 -15.93 -0.11
N LEU A 189 -4.92 -16.54 -0.68
CA LEU A 189 -5.77 -15.92 -1.70
C LEU A 189 -6.68 -14.83 -1.13
N ARG A 190 -6.91 -14.76 0.19
CA ARG A 190 -7.69 -13.66 0.78
C ARG A 190 -6.89 -12.38 1.01
N LYS A 191 -5.57 -12.48 1.11
CA LYS A 191 -4.71 -11.35 1.45
C LYS A 191 -4.76 -10.27 0.38
N GLY A 192 -5.01 -9.03 0.82
CA GLY A 192 -5.06 -7.86 -0.05
C GLY A 192 -6.31 -7.76 -0.93
N ARG A 193 -7.29 -8.66 -0.75
CA ARG A 193 -8.57 -8.64 -1.50
C ARG A 193 -9.72 -8.10 -0.66
N LEU A 194 -10.73 -7.57 -1.34
CA LEU A 194 -11.95 -7.07 -0.72
C LEU A 194 -12.92 -8.22 -0.49
N THR A 195 -12.76 -8.93 0.63
CA THR A 195 -13.65 -10.02 1.00
C THR A 195 -14.98 -9.50 1.57
N ALA A 196 -16.07 -10.26 1.44
CA ALA A 196 -17.39 -9.91 2.00
C ALA A 196 -17.31 -9.44 3.48
N SER A 197 -16.58 -10.16 4.32
CA SER A 197 -16.36 -9.84 5.75
C SER A 197 -15.59 -8.53 6.01
N ASN A 198 -14.89 -8.00 5.00
CA ASN A 198 -14.12 -6.76 5.07
C ASN A 198 -14.76 -5.63 4.25
N PHE A 199 -15.78 -5.92 3.45
CA PHE A 199 -16.39 -4.97 2.52
C PHE A 199 -17.06 -3.81 3.25
N GLY A 200 -17.86 -4.09 4.29
CA GLY A 200 -18.50 -3.05 5.11
C GLY A 200 -17.49 -2.07 5.75
N PRO A 201 -16.45 -2.55 6.46
CA PRO A 201 -15.37 -1.71 6.98
C PRO A 201 -14.66 -0.87 5.91
N VAL A 202 -14.44 -1.41 4.71
CA VAL A 202 -13.80 -0.69 3.60
C VAL A 202 -14.71 0.43 3.07
N LEU A 203 -16.01 0.16 2.88
CA LEU A 203 -16.98 1.17 2.45
C LEU A 203 -17.14 2.30 3.47
N ALA A 204 -17.10 1.98 4.76
CA ALA A 204 -17.20 2.97 5.83
C ALA A 204 -15.89 3.78 6.04
N ALA A 205 -14.77 3.35 5.45
CA ALA A 205 -13.48 3.99 5.66
C ALA A 205 -13.37 5.29 4.87
N LYS A 206 -13.23 6.42 5.58
CA LYS A 206 -12.95 7.73 4.97
C LYS A 206 -11.53 7.87 4.42
N ARG A 207 -10.60 7.04 4.91
CA ARG A 207 -9.19 6.99 4.48
C ARG A 207 -8.62 5.61 4.71
N VAL A 208 -7.64 5.22 3.89
CA VAL A 208 -6.88 3.98 4.08
C VAL A 208 -5.97 4.13 5.30
N SER A 209 -6.32 3.46 6.39
CA SER A 209 -5.54 3.45 7.62
C SER A 209 -4.66 2.20 7.72
N GLN A 210 -3.61 2.27 8.55
CA GLN A 210 -2.75 1.11 8.80
C GLN A 210 -3.51 -0.06 9.42
N SER A 211 -4.54 0.19 10.24
CA SER A 211 -5.39 -0.87 10.79
C SER A 211 -6.24 -1.54 9.70
N LEU A 212 -6.78 -0.77 8.76
CA LEU A 212 -7.51 -1.32 7.62
C LEU A 212 -6.59 -2.16 6.72
N LEU A 213 -5.36 -1.70 6.47
CA LEU A 213 -4.37 -2.46 5.71
C LEU A 213 -4.00 -3.77 6.40
N LYS A 214 -3.67 -3.75 7.69
CA LYS A 214 -3.41 -4.96 8.48
C LYS A 214 -4.57 -5.96 8.45
N ARG A 215 -5.81 -5.45 8.44
CA ARG A 215 -7.03 -6.26 8.34
C ARG A 215 -7.16 -6.95 6.99
N LEU A 216 -6.93 -6.22 5.89
CA LEU A 216 -6.97 -6.76 4.54
C LEU A 216 -5.80 -7.72 4.26
N MET A 217 -4.65 -7.52 4.89
CA MET A 217 -3.47 -8.39 4.76
C MET A 217 -3.55 -9.65 5.63
N GLY A 218 -4.56 -9.75 6.51
CA GLY A 218 -4.72 -10.89 7.42
C GLY A 218 -3.60 -10.99 8.47
N GLU A 219 -3.07 -9.84 8.91
CA GLU A 219 -1.94 -9.76 9.85
C GLU A 219 -2.36 -9.76 11.33
N TYR A 220 -3.66 -9.73 11.61
CA TYR A 220 -4.18 -9.82 12.97
C TYR A 220 -4.17 -11.26 13.46
N ASP A 221 -3.58 -11.48 14.64
CA ASP A 221 -3.76 -12.73 15.38
C ASP A 221 -5.13 -12.71 16.07
N LEU A 222 -5.99 -13.64 15.64
CA LEU A 222 -7.36 -13.79 16.12
C LEU A 222 -7.54 -15.00 17.06
N SER A 223 -6.47 -15.75 17.33
CA SER A 223 -6.52 -17.00 18.11
C SER A 223 -7.00 -16.81 19.55
N GLY A 224 -6.75 -15.64 20.15
CA GLY A 224 -7.17 -15.32 21.52
C GLY A 224 -8.61 -14.84 21.68
N VAL A 225 -9.37 -14.67 20.60
CA VAL A 225 -10.71 -14.08 20.66
C VAL A 225 -11.77 -15.15 20.92
N LYS A 226 -12.33 -15.15 22.13
CA LYS A 226 -13.35 -16.13 22.57
C LYS A 226 -14.53 -16.27 21.61
N ALA A 227 -14.99 -15.16 21.03
CA ALA A 227 -16.11 -15.17 20.08
C ALA A 227 -15.78 -15.94 18.79
N ILE A 228 -14.53 -15.85 18.31
CA ILE A 228 -14.07 -16.55 17.10
C ILE A 228 -13.89 -18.04 17.39
N THR A 229 -13.31 -18.39 18.56
CA THR A 229 -13.24 -19.79 19.00
C THR A 229 -14.62 -20.42 19.14
N TRP A 230 -15.59 -19.65 19.66
CA TRP A 230 -16.97 -20.09 19.76
C TRP A 230 -17.61 -20.32 18.40
N GLU A 231 -17.46 -19.37 17.47
CA GLU A 231 -17.99 -19.50 16.11
C GLU A 231 -17.48 -20.77 15.43
N VAL A 232 -16.15 -20.96 15.42
CA VAL A 232 -15.49 -22.17 14.89
C VAL A 232 -16.07 -23.46 15.46
N ASN A 233 -16.24 -23.54 16.77
CA ASN A 233 -16.61 -24.80 17.44
C ASN A 233 -18.08 -25.17 17.19
N ASN A 234 -18.94 -24.18 16.93
CA ASN A 234 -20.39 -24.37 16.83
C ASN A 234 -20.90 -24.32 15.37
N GLU A 235 -20.11 -23.77 14.43
CA GLU A 235 -20.51 -23.63 13.02
C GLU A 235 -20.97 -24.95 12.42
N LYS A 236 -20.23 -26.04 12.66
CA LYS A 236 -20.57 -27.37 12.15
C LYS A 236 -21.90 -27.89 12.71
N GLU A 237 -22.16 -27.66 13.99
CA GLU A 237 -23.44 -28.06 14.60
C GLU A 237 -24.61 -27.25 14.04
N ALA A 238 -24.41 -25.95 13.81
CA ALA A 238 -25.41 -25.09 13.20
C ALA A 238 -25.73 -25.49 11.74
N VAL A 239 -24.71 -25.87 10.95
CA VAL A 239 -24.92 -26.42 9.61
C VAL A 239 -25.72 -27.72 9.68
N ASN A 240 -25.36 -28.65 10.56
CA ASN A 240 -26.10 -29.91 10.72
C ASN A 240 -27.56 -29.68 11.13
N ALA A 241 -27.81 -28.73 12.05
CA ALA A 241 -29.16 -28.36 12.47
C ALA A 241 -29.98 -27.78 11.32
N PHE A 242 -29.36 -26.95 10.47
CA PHE A 242 -29.98 -26.43 9.25
C PHE A 242 -30.32 -27.55 8.26
N GLU A 243 -29.39 -28.47 7.99
CA GLU A 243 -29.60 -29.62 7.09
C GLU A 243 -30.76 -30.50 7.56
N MET A 244 -30.82 -30.83 8.86
CA MET A 244 -31.89 -31.64 9.44
C MET A 244 -33.25 -30.94 9.39
N SER A 245 -33.31 -29.65 9.72
CA SER A 245 -34.57 -28.91 9.83
C SER A 245 -35.22 -28.63 8.47
N ASN A 246 -34.40 -28.42 7.44
CA ASN A 246 -34.88 -28.06 6.10
C ASN A 246 -34.85 -29.24 5.11
N CYS A 247 -34.30 -30.39 5.52
CA CYS A 247 -34.05 -31.54 4.65
C CYS A 247 -33.23 -31.19 3.39
N LEU A 248 -32.33 -30.20 3.52
CA LEU A 248 -31.42 -29.76 2.46
C LEU A 248 -30.00 -30.20 2.77
N LYS A 249 -29.20 -30.41 1.73
CA LYS A 249 -27.78 -30.75 1.87
C LYS A 249 -26.93 -29.51 1.63
N VAL A 250 -25.96 -29.28 2.51
CA VAL A 250 -25.02 -28.18 2.44
C VAL A 250 -23.69 -28.72 1.93
N GLU A 251 -23.23 -28.20 0.78
CA GLU A 251 -21.93 -28.56 0.23
C GLU A 251 -20.85 -27.58 0.71
N PRO A 252 -19.72 -28.07 1.25
CA PRO A 252 -18.62 -27.22 1.65
C PRO A 252 -17.97 -26.57 0.43
N THR A 253 -17.56 -25.32 0.58
CA THR A 253 -16.96 -24.55 -0.51
C THR A 253 -15.75 -23.74 -0.03
N GLY A 254 -15.04 -23.13 -0.99
CA GLY A 254 -13.87 -22.29 -0.74
C GLY A 254 -14.15 -20.82 -1.06
N ILE A 255 -13.11 -20.09 -1.45
CA ILE A 255 -13.26 -18.70 -1.86
C ILE A 255 -13.69 -18.59 -3.33
N TRP A 256 -14.71 -17.75 -3.55
CA TRP A 256 -15.21 -17.34 -4.84
C TRP A 256 -14.75 -15.92 -5.11
N PHE A 257 -14.34 -15.66 -6.35
CA PHE A 257 -13.95 -14.33 -6.81
C PHE A 257 -14.95 -13.85 -7.85
N GLU A 258 -15.15 -12.53 -7.89
CA GLU A 258 -15.76 -11.87 -9.04
C GLU A 258 -14.74 -11.84 -10.20
N GLU A 259 -15.20 -11.68 -11.44
CA GLU A 259 -14.38 -11.77 -12.65
C GLU A 259 -13.14 -10.84 -12.64
N SER A 260 -13.21 -9.69 -11.98
CA SER A 260 -12.07 -8.78 -11.79
C SER A 260 -10.99 -9.31 -10.84
N GLY A 261 -11.31 -10.29 -10.00
CA GLY A 261 -10.42 -10.83 -8.96
C GLY A 261 -10.19 -9.90 -7.76
N ILE A 262 -10.86 -8.74 -7.72
CA ILE A 262 -10.74 -7.74 -6.65
C ILE A 262 -11.66 -8.10 -5.48
N LEU A 263 -12.90 -8.49 -5.78
CA LEU A 263 -13.91 -8.87 -4.82
C LEU A 263 -13.90 -10.39 -4.61
N GLY A 264 -14.14 -10.83 -3.38
CA GLY A 264 -14.31 -12.24 -3.10
C GLY A 264 -15.21 -12.53 -1.90
N ALA A 265 -15.75 -13.74 -1.85
CA ALA A 265 -16.56 -14.21 -0.74
C ALA A 265 -16.30 -15.70 -0.49
N THR A 266 -16.48 -16.12 0.76
CA THR A 266 -16.47 -17.53 1.13
C THR A 266 -17.78 -17.77 1.83
N PRO A 267 -18.78 -18.34 1.14
CA PRO A 267 -19.99 -18.82 1.80
C PRO A 267 -19.63 -19.95 2.79
N ASP A 268 -20.40 -20.07 3.86
CA ASP A 268 -20.23 -21.17 4.82
C ASP A 268 -20.70 -22.50 4.23
N GLY A 269 -21.58 -22.44 3.24
CA GLY A 269 -21.89 -23.58 2.39
C GLY A 269 -22.74 -23.21 1.17
N LEU A 270 -22.85 -24.15 0.24
CA LEU A 270 -23.75 -24.06 -0.91
C LEU A 270 -24.95 -24.97 -0.68
N VAL A 271 -26.14 -24.45 -0.96
CA VAL A 271 -27.40 -25.18 -0.76
C VAL A 271 -28.07 -25.36 -2.11
N ASP A 272 -28.27 -26.62 -2.52
CA ASP A 272 -28.78 -26.99 -3.84
C ASP A 272 -28.02 -26.31 -5.00
N GLN A 273 -28.71 -25.95 -6.09
CA GLN A 273 -28.10 -25.37 -7.29
C GLN A 273 -27.97 -23.83 -7.26
N LYS A 274 -28.60 -23.14 -6.29
CA LYS A 274 -28.69 -21.67 -6.30
C LYS A 274 -28.61 -20.99 -4.91
N GLY A 275 -28.64 -21.76 -3.83
CA GLY A 275 -28.61 -21.22 -2.48
C GLY A 275 -27.19 -21.06 -1.94
N ILE A 276 -26.99 -20.04 -1.12
CA ILE A 276 -25.79 -19.86 -0.30
C ILE A 276 -26.20 -19.85 1.17
N LEU A 277 -25.37 -20.44 2.01
CA LEU A 277 -25.54 -20.45 3.45
C LEU A 277 -24.50 -19.54 4.10
N GLU A 278 -24.96 -18.67 4.99
CA GLU A 278 -24.14 -17.87 5.91
C GLU A 278 -24.62 -18.20 7.33
N VAL A 279 -23.75 -18.80 8.13
CA VAL A 279 -23.99 -19.21 9.50
C VAL A 279 -23.41 -18.18 10.44
N LYS A 280 -24.13 -17.92 11.53
CA LYS A 280 -23.68 -17.02 12.61
C LYS A 280 -23.98 -17.67 13.95
N CYS A 281 -22.95 -17.81 14.77
CA CYS A 281 -23.05 -18.35 16.13
C CYS A 281 -22.70 -17.24 17.14
N PRO A 282 -23.66 -16.37 17.54
CA PRO A 282 -23.35 -15.20 18.35
C PRO A 282 -22.96 -15.57 19.79
N TYR A 283 -21.69 -15.32 20.14
CA TYR A 283 -21.14 -15.63 21.48
C TYR A 283 -21.88 -14.95 22.64
N THR A 284 -22.50 -13.80 22.41
CA THR A 284 -23.27 -13.04 23.41
C THR A 284 -24.43 -13.86 23.98
N PHE A 285 -25.06 -14.71 23.15
CA PHE A 285 -26.25 -15.48 23.50
C PHE A 285 -25.96 -16.96 23.78
N ARG A 286 -24.69 -17.34 23.99
CA ARG A 286 -24.27 -18.74 24.19
C ARG A 286 -24.96 -19.50 25.34
N ASN A 287 -25.48 -18.77 26.33
CA ASN A 287 -26.19 -19.33 27.48
C ASN A 287 -27.69 -19.03 27.44
N SER A 288 -28.17 -18.43 26.35
CA SER A 288 -29.56 -18.07 26.19
C SER A 288 -30.31 -19.22 25.53
N THR A 289 -31.48 -19.56 26.05
CA THR A 289 -32.47 -20.39 25.37
C THR A 289 -33.42 -19.46 24.61
N ILE A 290 -33.73 -19.80 23.36
CA ILE A 290 -34.80 -19.14 22.62
C ILE A 290 -36.11 -19.73 23.14
N GLU A 291 -37.05 -18.90 23.59
CA GLU A 291 -38.42 -19.36 23.88
C GLU A 291 -39.06 -19.81 22.56
N GLU A 292 -39.69 -21.00 22.56
CA GLU A 292 -40.35 -21.61 21.39
C GLU A 292 -41.49 -20.75 20.83
#